data_AF-A0A933NQH8-F1
#
_entry.id   AF-A0A933NQH8-F1
#
_cell.length_a   1.000
_cell.length_b   1.000
_cell.length_c   1.000
_cell.angle_alpha   90.00
_cell.angle_beta   90.00
_cell.angle_gamma   90.00
#
_symmetry.space_group_name_H-M   'P 1'
#
loop_
_entity.id
_entity.type
_entity.pdbx_description
1 polymer ?
#
loop_
_entity_poly.entity_id
_entity_poly.type
_entity_poly.pdbx_seq_one_letter_code
_entity_poly.pdbx_strand_id
1 'polypeptide(L)'
;MPLAPLTFTADEPTLMVVPWHDPIVEAVGFEVRSLYVELFWLNVLGPTATWALRRLVTGLDRYPLGYEMDLADTAGMLGLAYSVGTSNSFARALHRCVLFGVSQQVPGGLAVRRKVPPVARRHLARMPESLQTMHQQWHRRDCDLTDLQRGRALAEVMMSAGDDPEVVERQLLAVGVSPAAAAEAVHLTSPHSV
;
A
#
# COMPACT_ATOMS: atom_id res chain seq x y z
N MET A 1 17.19 23.28 -7.34
CA MET A 1 17.11 22.84 -8.75
C MET A 1 15.66 22.83 -9.17
N PRO A 2 15.29 23.39 -10.33
CA PRO A 2 13.95 23.16 -10.87
C PRO A 2 13.85 21.68 -11.26
N LEU A 3 12.78 21.01 -10.83
CA LEU A 3 12.40 19.70 -11.34
C LEU A 3 12.24 19.85 -12.86
N ALA A 4 13.04 19.12 -13.63
CA ALA A 4 12.85 19.04 -15.07
C ALA A 4 11.37 18.66 -15.35
N PRO A 5 10.71 19.29 -16.33
CA PRO A 5 9.39 18.84 -16.75
C PRO A 5 9.50 17.37 -17.10
N LEU A 6 8.55 16.57 -16.62
CA LEU A 6 8.59 15.12 -16.78
C LEU A 6 8.64 14.81 -18.27
N THR A 7 9.82 14.42 -18.71
CA THR A 7 10.01 13.80 -20.01
C THR A 7 9.76 12.33 -19.76
N PHE A 8 8.48 11.99 -19.52
CA PHE A 8 8.00 10.75 -20.09
C PHE A 8 8.17 10.98 -21.58
N THR A 9 9.22 10.45 -22.19
CA THR A 9 9.27 10.34 -23.64
C THR A 9 8.17 9.35 -23.98
N ALA A 10 6.94 9.87 -24.03
CA ALA A 10 5.77 9.18 -24.53
C ALA A 10 5.90 8.92 -26.04
N ASP A 11 7.12 9.00 -26.60
CA ASP A 11 7.51 8.59 -27.95
C ASP A 11 7.73 7.09 -28.05
N GLU A 12 8.08 6.42 -26.94
CA GLU A 12 8.22 4.97 -26.94
C GLU A 12 6.84 4.31 -26.75
N PRO A 13 6.48 3.30 -27.58
CA PRO A 13 5.19 2.61 -27.46
C PRO A 13 5.11 1.74 -26.20
N THR A 14 6.26 1.43 -25.60
CA THR A 14 6.40 0.58 -24.43
C THR A 14 7.12 1.30 -23.28
N LEU A 15 6.96 0.77 -22.07
CA LEU A 15 7.60 1.27 -20.86
C LEU A 15 8.03 0.10 -19.99
N MET A 16 9.29 0.10 -19.52
CA MET A 16 9.72 -0.90 -18.53
C MET A 16 9.11 -0.60 -17.17
N VAL A 17 8.43 -1.57 -16.57
CA VAL A 17 7.86 -1.49 -15.22
C VAL A 17 8.64 -2.42 -14.31
N VAL A 18 9.21 -1.89 -13.23
CA VAL A 18 10.03 -2.66 -12.27
C VAL A 18 9.48 -2.52 -10.85
N PRO A 19 9.70 -3.50 -9.95
CA PRO A 19 9.32 -3.34 -8.54
C PRO A 19 10.14 -2.24 -7.88
N TRP A 20 9.48 -1.40 -7.07
CA TRP A 20 10.16 -0.49 -6.16
C TRP A 20 10.12 -1.08 -4.74
N HIS A 21 11.29 -1.51 -4.27
CA HIS A 21 11.48 -1.96 -2.90
C HIS A 21 11.72 -0.77 -1.95
N ASP A 22 10.85 -0.65 -0.95
CA ASP A 22 10.97 0.36 0.10
C ASP A 22 10.59 -0.29 1.44
N PRO A 23 11.58 -0.68 2.27
CA PRO A 23 11.31 -1.44 3.49
C PRO A 23 10.48 -0.67 4.51
N ILE A 24 10.53 0.67 4.48
CA ILE A 24 9.77 1.52 5.41
C ILE A 24 8.29 1.44 5.05
N VAL A 25 7.96 1.65 3.77
CA VAL A 25 6.57 1.58 3.30
C VAL A 25 6.06 0.14 3.29
N GLU A 26 6.91 -0.85 3.04
CA GLU A 26 6.50 -2.26 3.06
C GLU A 26 6.06 -2.73 4.46
N ALA A 27 6.64 -2.16 5.51
CA ALA A 27 6.33 -2.48 6.91
C ALA A 27 5.01 -1.89 7.40
N VAL A 28 4.67 -0.66 6.97
CA VAL A 28 3.50 0.10 7.49
C VAL A 28 2.43 0.43 6.44
N GLY A 29 2.69 0.07 5.18
CA GLY A 29 1.86 0.42 4.05
C GLY A 29 0.76 -0.58 3.76
N PHE A 30 -0.17 -0.15 2.92
CA PHE A 30 -1.33 -0.90 2.47
C PHE A 30 -1.10 -1.44 1.08
N GLU A 31 -1.52 -2.67 0.83
CA GLU A 31 -1.51 -3.25 -0.50
C GLU A 31 -2.27 -2.36 -1.49
N VAL A 32 -1.69 -2.12 -2.67
CA VAL A 32 -2.26 -1.26 -3.72
C VAL A 32 -3.69 -1.64 -4.09
N ARG A 33 -4.02 -2.93 -3.96
CA ARG A 33 -5.36 -3.45 -4.31
C ARG A 33 -6.35 -3.48 -3.14
N SER A 34 -5.92 -3.10 -1.94
CA SER A 34 -6.74 -3.13 -0.74
C SER A 34 -7.87 -2.10 -0.77
N LEU A 35 -8.89 -2.34 0.08
CA LEU A 35 -9.99 -1.41 0.30
C LEU A 35 -9.51 -0.06 0.87
N TYR A 36 -8.43 -0.05 1.67
CA TYR A 36 -7.82 1.19 2.15
C TYR A 36 -7.44 2.13 0.99
N VAL A 37 -6.78 1.58 -0.04
CA VAL A 37 -6.33 2.36 -1.20
C VAL A 37 -7.51 2.84 -2.03
N GLU A 38 -8.53 1.99 -2.19
CA GLU A 38 -9.76 2.36 -2.88
C GLU A 38 -10.50 3.52 -2.21
N LEU A 39 -10.61 3.51 -0.87
CA LEU A 39 -11.34 4.54 -0.13
C LEU A 39 -10.56 5.85 -0.01
N PHE A 40 -9.28 5.79 0.37
CA PHE A 40 -8.52 6.97 0.77
C PHE A 40 -7.58 7.48 -0.33
N TRP A 41 -6.84 6.59 -0.98
CA TRP A 41 -5.88 6.99 -2.02
C TRP A 41 -6.56 7.42 -3.32
N LEU A 42 -7.79 6.96 -3.60
CA LEU A 42 -8.57 7.40 -4.76
C LEU A 42 -8.79 8.91 -4.76
N ASN A 43 -9.05 9.54 -3.61
CA ASN A 43 -9.19 11.00 -3.49
C ASN A 43 -7.87 11.75 -3.78
N VAL A 44 -6.73 11.08 -3.61
CA VAL A 44 -5.39 11.67 -3.80
C VAL A 44 -4.90 11.47 -5.22
N LEU A 45 -4.92 10.23 -5.71
CA LEU A 45 -4.45 9.84 -7.04
C LEU A 45 -5.49 10.12 -8.12
N GLY A 46 -6.77 10.07 -7.81
CA GLY A 46 -7.86 10.07 -8.77
C GLY A 46 -8.13 8.67 -9.34
N PRO A 47 -9.32 8.43 -9.92
CA PRO A 47 -9.74 7.09 -10.35
C PRO A 47 -8.78 6.44 -11.34
N THR A 48 -8.40 7.18 -12.39
CA THR A 48 -7.55 6.65 -13.48
C THR A 48 -6.17 6.22 -12.99
N ALA A 49 -5.51 7.05 -12.16
CA ALA A 49 -4.19 6.72 -11.61
C ALA A 49 -4.26 5.55 -10.62
N THR A 50 -5.33 5.47 -9.82
CA THR A 50 -5.54 4.35 -8.89
C THR A 50 -5.68 3.03 -9.65
N TRP A 51 -6.48 2.99 -10.72
CA TRP A 51 -6.63 1.79 -11.54
C TRP A 51 -5.38 1.46 -12.36
N ALA A 52 -4.68 2.46 -12.89
CA ALA A 52 -3.39 2.25 -13.54
C ALA A 52 -2.38 1.61 -12.58
N LEU A 53 -2.26 2.12 -11.34
CA LEU A 53 -1.39 1.54 -10.31
C LEU A 53 -1.75 0.08 -10.00
N ARG A 54 -3.04 -0.24 -9.87
CA ARG A 54 -3.51 -1.63 -9.66
C ARG A 54 -3.11 -2.55 -10.82
N ARG A 55 -3.17 -2.06 -12.07
CA ARG A 55 -2.76 -2.80 -13.26
C ARG A 55 -1.25 -3.05 -13.27
N LEU A 56 -0.45 -2.02 -12.95
CA LEU A 56 1.01 -2.12 -12.83
C LEU A 56 1.42 -3.19 -11.81
N VAL A 57 0.82 -3.18 -10.62
CA VAL A 57 1.09 -4.18 -9.58
C VAL A 57 0.64 -5.58 -10.00
N THR A 58 -0.48 -5.71 -10.70
CA THR A 58 -0.92 -7.01 -11.25
C THR A 58 0.08 -7.57 -12.26
N GLY A 59 0.69 -6.70 -13.08
CA GLY A 59 1.78 -7.11 -13.97
C GLY A 59 3.01 -7.61 -13.19
N LEU A 60 3.36 -6.92 -12.10
CA LEU A 60 4.47 -7.32 -11.23
C LEU A 60 4.23 -8.62 -10.46
N ASP A 61 2.97 -9.00 -10.20
CA ASP A 61 2.68 -10.34 -9.64
C ASP A 61 3.04 -11.44 -10.63
N ARG A 62 2.78 -11.21 -11.93
CA ARG A 62 3.10 -12.17 -13.00
C ARG A 62 4.59 -12.17 -13.36
N TYR A 63 5.22 -11.00 -13.30
CA TYR A 63 6.62 -10.79 -13.63
C TYR A 63 7.34 -10.08 -12.47
N PRO A 64 7.80 -10.82 -11.46
CA PRO A 64 8.29 -10.23 -10.21
C PRO A 64 9.49 -9.30 -10.35
N LEU A 65 10.33 -9.51 -11.36
CA LEU A 65 11.53 -8.72 -11.64
C LEU A 65 11.26 -7.50 -12.52
N GLY A 66 10.04 -7.37 -13.04
CA GLY A 66 9.65 -6.33 -13.98
C GLY A 66 9.22 -6.88 -15.34
N TYR A 67 8.56 -6.04 -16.12
CA TYR A 67 8.04 -6.37 -17.44
C TYR A 67 7.95 -5.13 -18.32
N GLU A 68 8.00 -5.34 -19.63
CA GLU A 68 7.73 -4.30 -20.62
C GLU A 68 6.22 -4.16 -20.81
N MET A 69 5.71 -2.94 -20.64
CA MET A 69 4.29 -2.62 -20.73
C MET A 69 4.00 -1.85 -22.02
N ASP A 70 3.11 -2.37 -22.86
CA ASP A 70 2.55 -1.61 -23.99
C ASP A 70 1.61 -0.52 -23.48
N LEU A 71 1.88 0.73 -23.84
CA LEU A 71 1.14 1.89 -23.33
C LEU A 71 -0.25 2.01 -23.96
N ALA A 72 -0.40 1.68 -25.24
CA ALA A 72 -1.66 1.80 -25.96
C ALA A 72 -2.64 0.71 -25.53
N ASP A 73 -2.18 -0.54 -25.45
CA ASP A 73 -2.95 -1.68 -24.97
C ASP A 73 -3.38 -1.49 -23.51
N THR A 74 -2.44 -1.07 -22.64
CA THR A 74 -2.75 -0.81 -21.23
C THR A 74 -3.75 0.33 -21.05
N ALA A 75 -3.64 1.40 -21.84
CA ALA A 75 -4.64 2.47 -21.83
C ALA A 75 -6.02 1.98 -22.30
N GLY A 76 -6.06 1.17 -23.36
CA GLY A 76 -7.27 0.54 -23.87
C GLY A 76 -7.95 -0.36 -22.84
N MET A 77 -7.19 -1.13 -22.08
CA MET A 77 -7.68 -1.95 -20.96
C MET A 77 -8.33 -1.12 -19.84
N LEU A 78 -7.95 0.16 -19.71
CA LEU A 78 -8.55 1.12 -18.77
C LEU A 78 -9.69 1.93 -19.40
N GLY A 79 -10.06 1.66 -20.65
CA GLY A 79 -11.07 2.41 -21.40
C GLY A 79 -10.63 3.82 -21.78
N LEU A 80 -9.32 4.05 -21.95
CA LEU A 80 -8.75 5.37 -22.24
C LEU A 80 -8.23 5.40 -23.67
N ALA A 81 -8.45 6.53 -24.35
CA ALA A 81 -7.74 6.83 -25.58
C ALA A 81 -6.28 7.17 -25.27
N TYR A 82 -5.37 6.63 -26.07
CA TYR A 82 -3.94 6.90 -25.97
C TYR A 82 -3.36 7.20 -27.35
N SER A 83 -2.52 8.23 -27.38
CA SER A 83 -1.69 8.55 -28.53
C SER A 83 -0.33 9.01 -28.02
N VAL A 84 0.70 8.41 -28.60
CA VAL A 84 2.13 8.67 -28.38
C VAL A 84 2.40 10.17 -28.59
N GLY A 85 3.25 10.76 -27.76
CA GLY A 85 3.65 12.18 -27.86
C GLY A 85 2.58 13.21 -27.47
N THR A 86 1.38 12.79 -27.03
CA THR A 86 0.30 13.71 -26.61
C THR A 86 0.00 13.63 -25.12
N SER A 87 -0.33 14.76 -24.50
CA SER A 87 -0.82 14.79 -23.11
C SER A 87 -2.23 14.19 -23.01
N ASN A 88 -2.32 12.90 -22.72
CA ASN A 88 -3.58 12.17 -22.55
C ASN A 88 -3.88 11.82 -21.08
N SER A 89 -5.08 11.28 -20.79
CA SER A 89 -5.50 10.92 -19.42
C SER A 89 -4.63 9.81 -18.82
N PHE A 90 -4.17 8.85 -19.63
CA PHE A 90 -3.30 7.76 -19.18
C PHE A 90 -1.90 8.26 -18.80
N ALA A 91 -1.27 9.07 -19.65
CA ALA A 91 0.03 9.69 -19.35
C ALA A 91 -0.05 10.59 -18.10
N ARG A 92 -1.13 11.36 -17.95
CA ARG A 92 -1.38 12.15 -16.72
C ARG A 92 -1.57 11.27 -15.49
N ALA A 93 -2.18 10.10 -15.64
CA ALA A 93 -2.36 9.14 -14.55
C ALA A 93 -1.02 8.56 -14.08
N LEU A 94 -0.15 8.13 -15.01
CA LEU A 94 1.21 7.67 -14.69
C LEU A 94 2.04 8.79 -14.03
N HIS A 95 1.94 10.01 -14.56
CA HIS A 95 2.59 11.16 -13.94
C HIS A 95 2.09 11.39 -12.51
N ARG A 96 0.79 11.29 -12.25
CA ARG A 96 0.26 11.42 -10.88
C ARG A 96 0.80 10.33 -9.94
N CYS A 97 0.98 9.10 -10.42
CA CYS A 97 1.63 8.05 -9.63
C CYS A 97 3.05 8.46 -9.18
N VAL A 98 3.80 9.11 -10.06
CA VAL A 98 5.13 9.68 -9.72
C VAL A 98 5.00 10.85 -8.75
N LEU A 99 4.11 11.81 -9.05
CA LEU A 99 3.90 13.02 -8.26
C LEU A 99 3.54 12.72 -6.79
N PHE A 100 2.74 11.68 -6.56
CA PHE A 100 2.31 11.27 -5.23
C PHE A 100 3.18 10.18 -4.60
N GLY A 101 4.31 9.83 -5.23
CA GLY A 101 5.32 8.94 -4.67
C GLY A 101 4.92 7.46 -4.60
N VAL A 102 3.88 7.05 -5.34
CA VAL A 102 3.48 5.64 -5.47
C VAL A 102 4.21 4.94 -6.62
N SER A 103 4.93 5.71 -7.43
CA SER A 103 5.88 5.25 -8.43
C SER A 103 7.06 6.21 -8.51
N GLN A 104 8.16 5.77 -9.09
CA GLN A 104 9.38 6.56 -9.30
C GLN A 104 9.86 6.35 -10.72
N GLN A 105 10.23 7.44 -11.40
CA GLN A 105 10.91 7.33 -12.69
C GLN A 105 12.32 6.77 -12.47
N VAL A 106 12.67 5.79 -13.30
CA VAL A 106 14.01 5.21 -13.38
C VAL A 106 14.48 5.28 -14.83
N PRO A 107 15.79 5.18 -15.11
CA PRO A 107 16.28 5.13 -16.48
C PRO A 107 15.55 4.02 -17.28
N GLY A 108 14.88 4.42 -18.37
CA GLY A 108 14.15 3.51 -19.24
C GLY A 108 12.82 2.97 -18.70
N GLY A 109 12.29 3.50 -17.58
CA GLY A 109 11.07 2.92 -17.02
C GLY A 109 10.47 3.59 -15.79
N LEU A 110 9.60 2.83 -15.13
CA LEU A 110 8.86 3.20 -13.94
C LEU A 110 9.02 2.13 -12.87
N ALA A 111 9.61 2.50 -11.74
CA ALA A 111 9.62 1.68 -10.54
C ALA A 111 8.29 1.88 -9.78
N VAL A 112 7.62 0.80 -9.40
CA VAL A 112 6.26 0.83 -8.86
C VAL A 112 6.19 0.16 -7.50
N ARG A 113 5.59 0.84 -6.52
CA ARG A 113 5.36 0.24 -5.19
C ARG A 113 4.21 -0.75 -5.23
N ARG A 114 4.35 -1.88 -4.54
CA ARG A 114 3.26 -2.84 -4.31
C ARG A 114 2.38 -2.47 -3.11
N LYS A 115 2.99 -1.82 -2.12
CA LYS A 115 2.32 -1.19 -0.98
C LYS A 115 2.47 0.32 -1.01
N VAL A 116 1.43 1.04 -0.62
CA VAL A 116 1.46 2.50 -0.51
C VAL A 116 1.40 2.91 0.97
N PRO A 117 2.06 4.01 1.37
CA PRO A 117 2.03 4.40 2.77
C PRO A 117 0.61 4.83 3.18
N PRO A 118 0.32 4.89 4.50
CA PRO A 118 -0.87 5.56 4.99
C PRO A 118 -0.98 6.96 4.39
N VAL A 119 -2.19 7.37 4.02
CA VAL A 119 -2.43 8.69 3.42
C VAL A 119 -1.98 9.78 4.40
N ALA A 120 -1.15 10.71 3.91
CA ALA A 120 -0.65 11.80 4.74
C ALA A 120 -1.79 12.70 5.24
N ARG A 121 -1.67 13.19 6.49
CA ARG A 121 -2.67 14.04 7.16
C ARG A 121 -3.16 15.22 6.32
N ARG A 122 -2.28 15.86 5.55
CA ARG A 122 -2.62 16.97 4.65
C ARG A 122 -3.61 16.61 3.54
N HIS A 123 -3.60 15.35 3.09
CA HIS A 123 -4.53 14.86 2.07
C HIS A 123 -5.85 14.45 2.72
N LEU A 124 -5.80 13.78 3.87
CA LEU A 124 -6.97 13.44 4.67
C LEU A 124 -7.79 14.67 5.04
N ALA A 125 -7.15 15.76 5.46
CA ALA A 125 -7.80 17.02 5.83
C ALA A 125 -8.62 17.66 4.70
N ARG A 126 -8.40 17.27 3.44
CA ARG A 126 -9.14 17.75 2.27
C ARG A 126 -10.26 16.79 1.82
N MET A 127 -10.37 15.63 2.45
CA MET A 127 -11.41 14.64 2.15
C MET A 127 -12.74 15.02 2.82
N PRO A 128 -13.88 14.48 2.35
CA PRO A 128 -15.15 14.57 3.08
C PRO A 128 -15.04 14.08 4.52
N GLU A 129 -15.78 14.70 5.45
CA GLU A 129 -15.75 14.39 6.88
C GLU A 129 -16.07 12.91 7.17
N SER A 130 -16.96 12.31 6.38
CA SER A 130 -17.27 10.88 6.47
C SER A 130 -16.04 10.00 6.21
N LEU A 131 -15.21 10.34 5.22
CA LEU A 131 -13.96 9.62 4.94
C LEU A 131 -12.90 9.89 6.02
N GLN A 132 -12.83 11.11 6.55
CA GLN A 132 -11.92 11.41 7.66
C GLN A 132 -12.25 10.58 8.90
N THR A 133 -13.54 10.51 9.26
CA THR A 133 -14.05 9.70 10.38
C THR A 133 -13.78 8.22 10.15
N MET A 134 -14.03 7.72 8.94
CA MET A 134 -13.75 6.34 8.59
C MET A 134 -12.26 6.01 8.66
N HIS A 135 -11.36 6.91 8.23
CA HIS A 135 -9.92 6.72 8.34
C HIS A 135 -9.46 6.62 9.80
N GLN A 136 -10.01 7.45 10.70
CA GLN A 136 -9.72 7.37 12.14
C GLN A 136 -10.17 6.06 12.77
N GLN A 137 -11.27 5.47 12.28
CA GLN A 137 -11.72 4.15 12.71
C GLN A 137 -10.87 3.03 12.11
N TRP A 138 -10.39 3.22 10.88
CA TRP A 138 -9.52 2.26 10.18
C TRP A 138 -8.21 2.04 10.94
N HIS A 139 -7.55 3.12 11.36
CA HIS A 139 -6.30 3.03 12.11
C HIS A 139 -6.48 2.34 13.47
N ARG A 140 -7.64 2.51 14.11
CA ARG A 140 -7.98 1.78 15.34
C ARG A 140 -8.14 0.28 15.08
N ARG A 141 -8.83 -0.11 14.00
CA ARG A 141 -9.01 -1.51 13.62
C ARG A 141 -7.72 -2.20 13.21
N ASP A 142 -6.84 -1.53 12.47
CA ASP A 142 -5.57 -2.14 12.07
C ASP A 142 -4.62 -2.27 13.25
N CYS A 143 -4.52 -1.27 14.13
CA CYS A 143 -3.78 -1.46 15.38
C CYS A 143 -4.37 -2.63 16.17
N ASP A 144 -5.69 -2.70 16.35
CA ASP A 144 -6.32 -3.80 17.10
C ASP A 144 -6.10 -5.18 16.45
N LEU A 145 -6.40 -5.35 15.16
CA LEU A 145 -6.31 -6.64 14.46
C LEU A 145 -4.88 -7.07 14.13
N THR A 146 -4.01 -6.15 13.68
CA THR A 146 -2.63 -6.50 13.31
C THR A 146 -1.77 -6.67 14.55
N ASP A 147 -1.99 -5.85 15.60
CA ASP A 147 -1.32 -6.07 16.87
C ASP A 147 -1.87 -7.32 17.56
N LEU A 148 -3.16 -7.66 17.40
CA LEU A 148 -3.70 -8.92 17.90
C LEU A 148 -3.12 -10.13 17.18
N GLN A 149 -3.02 -10.10 15.85
CA GLN A 149 -2.41 -11.19 15.09
C GLN A 149 -0.92 -11.38 15.45
N ARG A 150 -0.16 -10.28 15.55
CA ARG A 150 1.24 -10.32 15.97
C ARG A 150 1.39 -10.76 17.42
N GLY A 151 0.55 -10.22 18.30
CA GLY A 151 0.50 -10.55 19.72
C GLY A 151 0.18 -12.02 19.93
N ARG A 152 -0.78 -12.56 19.18
CA ARG A 152 -1.14 -13.97 19.20
C ARG A 152 0.02 -14.85 18.73
N ALA A 153 0.66 -14.54 17.60
CA ALA A 153 1.79 -15.33 17.11
C ALA A 153 2.95 -15.37 18.12
N LEU A 154 3.25 -14.24 18.77
CA LEU A 154 4.25 -14.17 19.84
C LEU A 154 3.80 -14.92 21.10
N ALA A 155 2.53 -14.79 21.48
CA ALA A 155 1.96 -15.51 22.62
C ALA A 155 2.02 -17.02 22.42
N GLU A 156 1.68 -17.52 21.23
CA GLU A 156 1.77 -18.96 20.89
C GLU A 156 3.20 -19.47 21.07
N VAL A 157 4.20 -18.71 20.62
CA VAL A 157 5.62 -19.09 20.76
C VAL A 157 6.04 -19.10 22.23
N MET A 158 5.72 -18.07 23.00
CA MET A 158 6.12 -17.97 24.41
C MET A 158 5.41 -18.99 25.29
N MET A 159 4.10 -19.17 25.10
CA MET A 159 3.30 -20.17 25.82
C MET A 159 3.77 -21.60 25.48
N SER A 160 4.12 -21.89 24.22
CA SER A 160 4.69 -23.19 23.85
C SER A 160 6.10 -23.43 24.40
N ALA A 161 6.85 -22.35 24.66
CA ALA A 161 8.12 -22.40 25.40
C ALA A 161 7.93 -22.59 26.91
N GLY A 162 6.69 -22.48 27.42
CA GLY A 162 6.34 -22.68 28.82
C GLY A 162 6.27 -21.39 29.66
N ASP A 163 6.28 -20.22 29.02
CA ASP A 163 6.11 -18.94 29.71
C ASP A 163 4.67 -18.79 30.24
N ASP A 164 4.54 -18.18 31.42
CA ASP A 164 3.25 -17.92 32.06
C ASP A 164 2.46 -16.80 31.34
N PRO A 165 1.12 -16.91 31.20
CA PRO A 165 0.27 -15.90 30.57
C PRO A 165 0.54 -14.44 31.00
N GLU A 166 0.80 -14.18 32.29
CA GLU A 166 1.07 -12.83 32.78
C GLU A 166 2.43 -12.30 32.31
N VAL A 167 3.41 -13.19 32.18
CA VAL A 167 4.73 -12.88 31.62
C VAL A 167 4.61 -12.61 30.13
N VAL A 168 3.84 -13.43 29.42
CA VAL A 168 3.58 -13.26 27.99
C VAL A 168 2.91 -11.92 27.72
N GLU A 169 1.82 -11.59 28.40
CA GLU A 169 1.12 -10.31 28.22
C GLU A 169 2.06 -9.12 28.44
N ARG A 170 2.86 -9.15 29.51
CA ARG A 170 3.84 -8.11 29.83
C ARG A 170 4.89 -7.95 28.73
N GLN A 171 5.34 -9.05 28.13
CA GLN A 171 6.31 -9.02 27.03
C GLN A 171 5.68 -8.53 25.73
N LEU A 172 4.43 -8.90 25.44
CA LEU A 172 3.69 -8.35 24.30
C LEU A 172 3.58 -6.83 24.38
N LEU A 173 3.23 -6.30 25.56
CA LEU A 173 3.22 -4.86 25.81
C LEU A 173 4.61 -4.24 25.60
N ALA A 174 5.66 -4.90 26.10
CA ALA A 174 7.04 -4.40 25.98
C ALA A 174 7.55 -4.32 24.54
N VAL A 175 7.10 -5.22 23.66
CA VAL A 175 7.44 -5.19 22.22
C VAL A 175 6.47 -4.34 21.38
N GLY A 176 5.56 -3.63 22.04
CA GLY A 176 4.70 -2.62 21.40
C GLY A 176 3.35 -3.12 20.89
N VAL A 177 2.89 -4.30 21.31
CA VAL A 177 1.51 -4.75 21.09
C VAL A 177 0.57 -3.89 21.94
N SER A 178 -0.55 -3.43 21.38
CA SER A 178 -1.51 -2.62 22.12
C SER A 178 -2.12 -3.40 23.32
N PRO A 179 -2.54 -2.72 24.41
CA PRO A 179 -3.07 -3.42 25.59
C PRO A 179 -4.29 -4.30 25.31
N ALA A 180 -5.21 -3.85 24.46
CA ALA A 180 -6.37 -4.63 24.07
C ALA A 180 -5.96 -5.90 23.31
N ALA A 181 -5.03 -5.76 22.36
CA ALA A 181 -4.51 -6.87 21.58
C ALA A 181 -3.68 -7.86 22.41
N ALA A 182 -2.90 -7.38 23.39
CA ALA A 182 -2.07 -8.24 24.24
C ALA A 182 -2.94 -9.13 25.14
N ALA A 183 -3.94 -8.56 25.80
CA ALA A 183 -4.88 -9.30 26.65
C ALA A 183 -5.69 -10.33 25.83
N GLU A 184 -6.22 -9.92 24.68
CA GLU A 184 -6.99 -10.79 23.80
C GLU A 184 -6.12 -11.91 23.20
N ALA A 185 -4.86 -11.62 22.81
CA ALA A 185 -3.93 -12.62 22.31
C ALA A 185 -3.68 -13.73 23.32
N VAL A 186 -3.39 -13.36 24.58
CA VAL A 186 -3.12 -14.31 25.67
C VAL A 186 -4.36 -15.16 25.99
N HIS A 187 -5.54 -14.54 26.01
CA HIS A 187 -6.81 -15.24 26.22
C HIS A 187 -7.07 -16.30 25.13
N LEU A 188 -6.85 -15.95 23.86
CA LEU A 188 -7.06 -16.86 22.73
C LEU A 188 -6.05 -18.02 22.66
N THR A 189 -4.85 -17.84 23.22
CA THR A 189 -3.78 -18.88 23.23
C THR A 189 -3.79 -19.75 24.48
N SER A 190 -4.49 -19.33 25.53
CA SER A 190 -4.60 -20.14 26.74
C SER A 190 -5.44 -21.38 26.44
N PRO A 191 -4.95 -22.60 26.76
CA PRO A 191 -5.76 -23.78 26.61
C PRO A 191 -7.02 -23.62 27.47
N HIS A 192 -8.20 -23.74 26.86
CA HIS A 192 -9.45 -23.77 27.60
C HIS A 192 -9.42 -24.96 28.56
N SER A 193 -9.18 -24.70 29.84
CA SER A 193 -9.46 -25.66 30.90
C SER A 193 -10.97 -25.89 30.94
N VAL A 194 -11.41 -27.04 30.43
CA VAL A 194 -12.74 -27.61 30.69
C VAL A 194 -12.85 -28.00 32.16
#